data_AF-A0AB39RJ86-F1
#
_entry.id   AF-A0AB39RJ86-F1
#
_cell.length_a   1.000
_cell.length_b   1.000
_cell.length_c   1.000
_cell.angle_alpha   90.00
_cell.angle_beta   90.00
_cell.angle_gamma   90.00
#
_symmetry.space_group_name_H-M   'P 1'
#
loop_
_entity.id
_entity.type
_entity.pdbx_description
1 polymer ?
#
loop_
_entity_poly.entity_id
_entity_poly.type
_entity_poly.pdbx_seq_one_letter_code
_entity_poly.pdbx_strand_id
1 'polypeptide(L)' 'MSANQSWRVDALLAEARRNPRRQITTSGALRLYSRLGIAPKRTTARADLKALARRGVLIERGPRNQRHYALSIDH' A
#
# COMPACT_ATOMS: atom_id res chain seq x y z
N MET A 1 -3.75 -11.67 -11.23
CA MET A 1 -4.10 -10.29 -10.78
C MET A 1 -4.89 -9.65 -11.90
N SER A 2 -5.98 -8.94 -11.61
CA SER A 2 -6.67 -8.17 -12.67
C SER A 2 -5.84 -6.94 -13.06
N ALA A 3 -6.05 -6.37 -14.25
CA ALA A 3 -5.35 -5.17 -14.70
C ALA A 3 -5.46 -4.02 -13.68
N ASN A 4 -6.67 -3.81 -13.13
CA ASN A 4 -6.92 -2.83 -12.08
C ASN A 4 -6.15 -3.10 -10.79
N GLN A 5 -5.89 -4.37 -10.45
CA GLN A 5 -5.09 -4.72 -9.28
C GLN A 5 -3.61 -4.45 -9.52
N SER A 6 -3.07 -4.77 -10.70
CA SER A 6 -1.67 -4.48 -11.01
C SER A 6 -1.39 -2.97 -10.95
N TRP A 7 -2.21 -2.14 -11.59
CA TRP A 7 -2.02 -0.67 -11.55
C TRP A 7 -2.03 -0.10 -10.13
N ARG A 8 -2.93 -0.58 -9.27
CA ARG A 8 -2.98 -0.15 -7.87
C ARG A 8 -1.72 -0.56 -7.09
N VAL A 9 -1.26 -1.78 -7.31
CA VAL A 9 -0.04 -2.30 -6.68
C VAL A 9 1.18 -1.53 -7.15
N ASP A 10 1.30 -1.26 -8.45
CA ASP A 10 2.41 -0.50 -9.03
C ASP A 10 2.43 0.94 -8.51
N ALA A 11 1.26 1.57 -8.38
CA ALA A 11 1.14 2.89 -7.76
C ALA A 11 1.62 2.90 -6.30
N LEU A 12 1.20 1.92 -5.50
CA LEU A 12 1.67 1.79 -4.11
C LEU A 12 3.17 1.60 -4.02
N LEU A 13 3.75 0.77 -4.90
CA LEU A 13 5.18 0.54 -4.96
C LEU A 13 5.95 1.80 -5.37
N ALA A 14 5.46 2.54 -6.36
CA ALA A 14 6.05 3.80 -6.79
C ALA A 14 6.06 4.83 -5.64
N GLU A 15 4.95 4.96 -4.91
CA GLU A 15 4.88 5.87 -3.75
C GLU A 15 5.80 5.41 -2.61
N ALA A 16 5.84 4.10 -2.32
CA ALA A 16 6.72 3.54 -1.29
C ALA A 16 8.21 3.76 -1.63
N ARG A 17 8.60 3.60 -2.89
CA ARG A 17 9.98 3.85 -3.36
C ARG A 17 10.32 5.34 -3.38
N ARG A 18 9.37 6.20 -3.74
CA ARG A 18 9.56 7.67 -3.71
C ARG A 18 9.78 8.17 -2.28
N ASN A 19 9.13 7.54 -1.29
CA ASN A 19 9.22 7.91 0.11
C ASN A 19 9.48 6.69 1.02
N PRO A 20 10.69 6.08 1.00
CA PRO A 20 10.97 4.81 1.70
C PRO A 20 10.72 4.85 3.22
N ARG A 21 10.97 6.02 3.83
CA ARG A 21 10.79 6.24 5.28
C ARG A 21 9.34 6.54 5.67
N ARG A 22 8.46 6.77 4.69
CA ARG A 22 7.09 7.19 4.94
C ARG A 22 6.22 5.97 5.22
N GLN A 23 5.47 6.06 6.31
CA GLN A 23 4.45 5.07 6.64
C GLN A 23 3.25 5.18 5.70
N ILE A 24 2.84 4.06 5.13
CA ILE A 24 1.67 3.91 4.28
C ILE A 24 0.54 3.34 5.13
N THR A 25 -0.50 4.12 5.35
CA THR A 25 -1.74 3.66 6.00
C THR A 25 -2.77 3.24 4.95
N THR A 26 -3.81 2.51 5.36
CA THR A 26 -4.94 2.22 4.44
C THR A 26 -5.60 3.50 3.92
N SER A 27 -5.72 4.54 4.75
CA SER A 27 -6.24 5.85 4.33
C SER A 27 -5.28 6.55 3.36
N GLY A 28 -3.96 6.39 3.55
CA GLY A 28 -2.94 6.89 2.62
C GLY A 28 -3.02 6.22 1.25
N ALA A 29 -3.16 4.89 1.23
CA ALA A 29 -3.38 4.13 -0.01
C ALA A 29 -4.66 4.58 -0.74
N LEU A 30 -5.77 4.77 -0.01
CA LEU A 30 -6.99 5.32 -0.61
C LEU A 30 -6.77 6.69 -1.23
N ARG A 31 -6.09 7.60 -0.52
CA ARG A 31 -5.79 8.94 -1.03
C ARG A 31 -4.93 8.90 -2.30
N LEU A 32 -3.95 7.99 -2.34
CA LEU A 32 -3.13 7.76 -3.53
C LEU A 32 -4.00 7.30 -4.71
N TYR A 33 -4.86 6.31 -4.48
CA TYR A 33 -5.77 5.82 -5.52
C TYR A 33 -6.72 6.90 -6.04
N SER A 34 -7.33 7.69 -5.14
CA SER A 34 -8.21 8.79 -5.54
C SER A 34 -7.48 9.84 -6.40
N ARG A 35 -6.21 10.14 -6.09
CA ARG A 35 -5.38 11.06 -6.91
C ARG A 35 -5.11 10.52 -8.31
N LEU A 36 -5.12 9.20 -8.48
CA LEU A 36 -4.93 8.52 -9.76
C LEU A 36 -6.25 8.23 -10.48
N GLY A 37 -7.39 8.75 -9.98
CA GLY A 37 -8.71 8.49 -10.55
C GLY A 37 -9.23 7.07 -10.29
N ILE A 38 -8.60 6.30 -9.41
CA ILE A 38 -9.00 4.94 -9.06
C ILE A 38 -9.88 5.01 -7.80
N ALA A 39 -11.10 4.47 -7.87
CA ALA A 39 -12.06 4.49 -6.77
C ALA A 39 -12.29 3.10 -6.12
N PRO A 40 -11.29 2.50 -5.46
CA PRO A 40 -11.47 1.21 -4.80
C PRO A 40 -12.09 1.40 -3.40
N LYS A 41 -12.71 0.35 -2.89
CA LYS A 41 -13.18 0.30 -1.49
C LYS A 41 -11.99 0.27 -0.52
N ARG A 42 -12.21 0.73 0.71
CA ARG A 42 -11.21 0.63 1.81
C ARG A 42 -10.72 -0.80 2.02
N THR A 43 -11.59 -1.79 1.86
CA THR A 43 -11.25 -3.21 1.95
C THR A 43 -10.27 -3.65 0.87
N THR A 44 -10.44 -3.16 -0.36
CA THR A 44 -9.52 -3.39 -1.49
C THR A 44 -8.15 -2.78 -1.21
N ALA A 45 -8.09 -1.52 -0.78
CA ALA A 45 -6.81 -0.88 -0.43
C ALA A 45 -6.08 -1.63 0.70
N ARG A 46 -6.83 -2.13 1.69
CA ARG A 46 -6.27 -2.96 2.76
C ARG A 46 -5.76 -4.31 2.23
N ALA A 47 -6.48 -4.93 1.30
CA ALA A 47 -6.08 -6.19 0.69
C ALA A 47 -4.80 -6.03 -0.14
N ASP A 48 -4.68 -4.95 -0.91
CA ASP A 48 -3.47 -4.65 -1.71
C ASP A 48 -2.25 -4.46 -0.80
N LEU A 49 -2.37 -3.68 0.28
CA LEU A 49 -1.28 -3.51 1.27
C LEU A 49 -0.86 -4.82 1.93
N LYS A 50 -1.84 -5.66 2.31
CA LYS A 50 -1.55 -7.00 2.85
C LYS A 50 -0.90 -7.91 1.83
N ALA A 51 -1.30 -7.84 0.56
CA ALA A 51 -0.70 -8.63 -0.50
C ALA A 51 0.78 -8.24 -0.70
N LEU A 52 1.08 -6.94 -0.69
CA LEU A 52 2.46 -6.44 -0.72
C LEU A 52 3.25 -6.86 0.52
N ALA A 53 2.63 -6.86 1.71
CA ALA A 53 3.30 -7.30 2.93
C ALA A 53 3.61 -8.81 2.93
N ARG A 54 2.67 -9.63 2.45
CA ARG A 54 2.88 -11.08 2.27
C ARG A 54 4.00 -11.40 1.28
N ARG A 55 4.24 -10.52 0.32
CA ARG A 55 5.33 -10.64 -0.66
C ARG A 55 6.68 -10.13 -0.12
N GLY A 56 6.74 -9.68 1.13
CA GLY A 56 7.96 -9.14 1.74
C GLY A 56 8.32 -7.72 1.25
N VAL A 57 7.52 -7.10 0.39
CA VAL A 57 7.85 -5.77 -0.15
C VAL A 57 7.52 -4.66 0.85
N LEU A 58 6.46 -4.85 1.64
CA LEU A 58 6.12 -3.97 2.74
C LEU A 58 6.23 -4.72 4.07
N ILE A 59 6.63 -4.02 5.12
CA ILE A 59 6.57 -4.55 6.47
C ILE A 59 5.36 -3.94 7.18
N GLU A 60 4.43 -4.80 7.61
CA GLU A 60 3.31 -4.40 8.44
C GLU A 60 3.80 -4.10 9.87
N ARG A 61 3.38 -2.96 10.42
CA ARG A 61 3.75 -2.49 11.76
C ARG A 61 2.54 -1.94 12.52
N GLY A 62 2.64 -1.95 13.85
CA GLY A 62 1.66 -1.36 14.76
C GLY A 62 0.43 -2.23 15.05
N PRO A 63 -0.37 -1.85 16.07
CA PRO A 63 -1.57 -2.59 16.47
C PRO A 63 -2.68 -2.47 15.43
N ARG A 64 -3.71 -3.33 15.52
CA ARG A 64 -4.82 -3.42 14.54
C ARG A 64 -5.45 -2.07 14.14
N ASN A 65 -5.55 -1.13 15.09
CA ASN A 65 -6.18 0.19 14.90
C ASN A 65 -5.21 1.29 14.42
N GLN A 66 -3.89 1.05 14.51
CA GLN A 66 -2.84 1.98 14.06
C GLN A 66 -1.91 1.31 13.05
N ARG A 67 -2.43 0.31 12.34
CA ARG A 67 -1.67 -0.50 11.39
C ARG A 67 -1.18 0.37 10.25
N HIS A 68 0.13 0.35 10.03
CA HIS A 68 0.80 1.03 8.94
C HIS A 68 1.80 0.08 8.29
N TYR A 69 2.23 0.44 7.09
CA TYR A 69 3.14 -0.35 6.27
C TYR A 69 4.31 0.53 5.89
N ALA A 70 5.52 0.01 5.99
CA ALA A 70 6.73 0.68 5.50
C ALA A 70 7.37 -0.17 4.40
N LEU A 71 8.16 0.44 3.52
CA LEU A 71 8.97 -0.34 2.58
C LEU A 71 9.89 -1.28 3.35
N SER A 72 9.98 -2.54 2.92
CA SER A 72 11.05 -3.42 3.38
C SER A 72 12.33 -2.91 2.73
N ILE A 73 13.02 -2.03 3.44
CA ILE A 73 14.38 -1.64 3.08
C ILE A 73 15.21 -2.78 3.66
N ASP A 74 15.50 -3.78 2.84
CA ASP A 74 16.47 -4.80 3.21
C ASP A 74 17.77 -4.11 3.65
N HIS A 75 18.32 -4.62 4.75
CA HIS A 75 19.45 -4.05 5.48
C HIS A 75 20.74 -4.09 4.68
#